data_AF-A0A2A2URH2-F1
#
_entry.id   AF-A0A2A2URH2-F1
#
_cell.length_a   1.000
_cell.length_b   1.000
_cell.length_c   1.000
_cell.angle_alpha   90.00
_cell.angle_beta   90.00
_cell.angle_gamma   90.00
#
_symmetry.space_group_name_H-M   'P 1'
#
loop_
_entity.id
_entity.type
_entity.pdbx_description
1 polymer ?
#
loop_
_entity_poly.entity_id
_entity_poly.type
_entity_poly.pdbx_seq_one_letter_code
_entity_poly.pdbx_strand_id
1 'polypeptide(L)'
;MEIDVLDGISEEEFVSQYIKKNRPAVIKNIDFDASKWTPSFLRELIGDLPTQEYDSLFDLQNLSTLNDYIDKYFGKKGHYEADVPYVRWYNQLKDVDYAWGDEAFSRVSPFWTKPNFLSGKNLLIPATKGDEFPDPTIDQFPYRGILVAARGARTRLHTDPFCSDAVVNQFYGVKEVAMYHPSRAQELSIVNKADNSFGGYVDVRGDNLEELSHEPDFHGVLGPGELLYVPHGWLHDVIVVEDSVSITWNFIHEKGALEYIDYLMDDPRNDSEFQVLKYFYMKGGDVFQDASEIIKKYNKYFSQIELEFE
;
A
#
# COMPACT_ATOMS: atom_id res chain seq x y z
N MET A 1 -8.56 -20.12 -3.00
CA MET A 1 -8.12 -20.62 -1.67
C MET A 1 -8.42 -19.51 -0.67
N GLU A 2 -8.55 -19.80 0.63
CA GLU A 2 -8.68 -18.71 1.62
C GLU A 2 -7.29 -18.16 1.93
N ILE A 3 -7.21 -16.84 2.16
CA ILE A 3 -5.95 -16.18 2.56
C ILE A 3 -5.53 -16.69 3.94
N ASP A 4 -4.23 -16.84 4.18
CA ASP A 4 -3.72 -17.18 5.51
C ASP A 4 -4.08 -16.07 6.49
N VAL A 5 -4.81 -16.41 7.56
CA VAL A 5 -5.18 -15.48 8.63
C VAL A 5 -4.48 -15.90 9.92
N LEU A 6 -3.57 -15.06 10.39
CA LEU A 6 -2.65 -15.36 11.49
C LEU A 6 -2.97 -14.55 12.74
N ASP A 7 -2.94 -15.21 13.90
CA ASP A 7 -3.04 -14.57 15.22
C ASP A 7 -1.65 -14.23 15.77
N GLY A 8 -0.97 -13.31 15.08
CA GLY A 8 0.43 -12.97 15.31
C GLY A 8 1.42 -13.91 14.60
N ILE A 9 2.64 -13.40 14.40
CA ILE A 9 3.75 -14.10 13.74
C ILE A 9 5.08 -13.49 14.21
N SER A 10 6.16 -14.28 14.21
CA SER A 10 7.51 -13.73 14.43
C SER A 10 8.06 -13.08 13.16
N GLU A 11 8.97 -12.12 13.28
CA GLU A 11 9.62 -11.53 12.09
C GLU A 11 10.36 -12.57 11.24
N GLU A 12 11.06 -13.52 11.86
CA GLU A 12 11.77 -14.60 11.15
C GLU A 12 10.81 -15.48 10.34
N GLU A 13 9.66 -15.82 10.92
CA GLU A 13 8.64 -16.62 10.24
C GLU A 13 7.95 -15.81 9.14
N PHE A 14 7.64 -14.53 9.39
CA PHE A 14 7.06 -13.64 8.39
C PHE A 14 7.98 -13.50 7.17
N VAL A 15 9.26 -13.26 7.41
CA VAL A 15 10.27 -13.15 6.34
C VAL A 15 10.41 -14.47 5.57
N SER A 16 10.52 -15.60 6.27
CA SER A 16 10.80 -16.89 5.62
C SER A 16 9.59 -17.53 4.94
N GLN A 17 8.38 -17.33 5.45
CA GLN A 17 7.16 -17.98 4.95
C GLN A 17 6.33 -17.08 4.03
N TYR A 18 6.41 -15.75 4.19
CA TYR A 18 5.56 -14.82 3.45
C TYR A 18 6.37 -13.95 2.49
N ILE A 19 7.36 -13.19 2.97
CA ILE A 19 8.20 -12.35 2.10
C ILE A 19 8.97 -13.21 1.09
N LYS A 20 9.79 -14.15 1.58
CA LYS A 20 10.65 -14.98 0.72
C LYS A 20 9.85 -15.87 -0.25
N LYS A 21 8.61 -16.22 0.10
CA LYS A 21 7.76 -17.10 -0.72
C LYS A 21 6.70 -16.34 -1.52
N ASN A 22 6.72 -15.00 -1.49
CA ASN A 22 5.75 -14.14 -2.16
C ASN A 22 4.28 -14.58 -1.85
N ARG A 23 3.95 -14.73 -0.56
CA ARG A 23 2.61 -15.17 -0.11
C ARG A 23 1.86 -14.07 0.63
N PRO A 24 0.61 -13.76 0.25
CA PRO A 24 -0.20 -12.81 0.98
C PRO A 24 -0.68 -13.38 2.31
N ALA A 25 -0.95 -12.51 3.27
CA ALA A 25 -1.44 -12.89 4.59
C ALA A 25 -2.25 -11.76 5.23
N VAL A 26 -3.15 -12.14 6.15
CA VAL A 26 -3.77 -11.23 7.11
C VAL A 26 -3.21 -11.53 8.49
N ILE A 27 -2.66 -10.53 9.16
CA ILE A 27 -2.14 -10.65 10.53
C ILE A 27 -3.06 -9.87 11.47
N LYS A 28 -3.59 -10.56 12.47
CA LYS A 28 -4.51 -10.01 13.48
C LYS A 28 -3.77 -9.39 14.66
N ASN A 29 -4.55 -8.67 15.48
CA ASN A 29 -4.14 -8.14 16.77
C ASN A 29 -2.95 -7.17 16.69
N ILE A 30 -2.99 -6.28 15.69
CA ILE A 30 -2.09 -5.13 15.66
C ILE A 30 -2.40 -4.20 16.83
N ASP A 31 -1.36 -3.62 17.44
CA ASP A 31 -1.47 -2.78 18.63
C ASP A 31 -1.80 -1.32 18.27
N PHE A 32 -2.97 -0.85 18.71
CA PHE A 32 -3.46 0.52 18.52
C PHE A 32 -4.57 0.87 19.52
N ASP A 33 -4.79 2.16 19.77
CA ASP A 33 -5.93 2.62 20.56
C ASP A 33 -7.15 2.83 19.66
N ALA A 34 -8.01 1.82 19.55
CA ALA A 34 -9.19 1.85 18.68
C ALA A 34 -10.12 3.07 18.91
N SER A 35 -10.13 3.66 20.11
CA SER A 35 -10.94 4.85 20.39
C SER A 35 -10.45 6.09 19.63
N LYS A 36 -9.19 6.10 19.19
CA LYS A 36 -8.50 7.20 18.50
C LYS A 36 -8.60 7.12 16.97
N TRP A 37 -9.31 6.14 16.45
CA TRP A 37 -9.46 5.93 14.99
C TRP A 37 -10.91 6.03 14.53
N THR A 38 -11.81 6.44 15.43
CA THR A 38 -13.21 6.72 15.08
C THR A 38 -13.31 7.98 14.20
N PRO A 39 -14.30 8.07 13.29
CA PRO A 39 -14.53 9.28 12.51
C PRO A 39 -14.67 10.53 13.40
N SER A 40 -15.35 10.43 14.55
CA SER A 40 -15.49 11.54 15.49
C SER A 40 -14.15 12.03 16.05
N PHE A 41 -13.24 11.12 16.40
CA PHE A 41 -11.93 11.52 16.92
C PHE A 41 -11.04 12.13 15.82
N LEU A 42 -11.07 11.56 14.61
CA LEU A 42 -10.30 12.09 13.49
C LEU A 42 -10.78 13.48 13.05
N ARG A 43 -12.08 13.77 13.14
CA ARG A 43 -12.61 15.13 12.93
C ARG A 43 -12.00 16.16 13.88
N GLU A 44 -11.81 15.78 15.15
CA GLU A 44 -11.21 16.67 16.15
C GLU A 44 -9.69 16.80 15.95
N LEU A 45 -9.01 15.71 15.59
CA LEU A 45 -7.55 15.65 15.51
C LEU A 45 -6.99 16.24 14.20
N ILE A 46 -7.58 15.87 13.07
CA ILE A 46 -7.07 16.17 11.71
C ILE A 46 -8.18 16.62 10.75
N GLY A 47 -9.39 16.92 11.25
CA GLY A 47 -10.54 17.29 10.43
C GLY A 47 -10.37 18.58 9.64
N ASP A 48 -9.55 19.50 10.15
CA ASP A 48 -9.25 20.81 9.54
C ASP A 48 -8.20 20.74 8.43
N LEU A 49 -7.44 19.64 8.36
CA LEU A 49 -6.33 19.52 7.43
C LEU A 49 -6.84 19.37 5.98
N PRO A 50 -6.14 19.99 5.01
CA PRO A 50 -6.50 19.87 3.60
C PRO A 50 -6.26 18.43 3.12
N THR A 51 -7.25 17.84 2.47
CA THR A 51 -7.24 16.48 1.93
C THR A 51 -7.17 16.46 0.41
N GLN A 52 -6.50 15.44 -0.13
CA GLN A 52 -6.58 15.07 -1.54
C GLN A 52 -7.58 13.91 -1.69
N GLU A 53 -8.66 14.13 -2.45
CA GLU A 53 -9.68 13.13 -2.74
C GLU A 53 -9.42 12.52 -4.12
N TYR A 54 -9.28 11.20 -4.18
CA TYR A 54 -9.00 10.45 -5.40
C TYR A 54 -10.17 9.54 -5.77
N ASP A 55 -10.36 9.32 -7.06
CA ASP A 55 -11.27 8.30 -7.55
C ASP A 55 -10.64 6.89 -7.54
N SER A 56 -11.36 5.94 -8.11
CA SER A 56 -10.92 4.54 -8.21
C SER A 56 -9.75 4.29 -9.17
N LEU A 57 -9.31 5.32 -9.92
CA LEU A 57 -8.21 5.31 -10.88
C LEU A 57 -6.98 6.09 -10.38
N PHE A 58 -6.99 6.55 -9.12
CA PHE A 58 -5.98 7.45 -8.53
C PHE A 58 -5.91 8.83 -9.20
N ASP A 59 -6.98 9.26 -9.87
CA ASP A 59 -7.07 10.62 -10.39
C ASP A 59 -7.59 11.55 -9.29
N LEU A 60 -6.88 12.66 -9.08
CA LEU A 60 -7.26 13.69 -8.11
C LEU A 60 -8.57 14.35 -8.56
N GLN A 61 -9.62 14.19 -7.76
CA GLN A 61 -10.95 14.73 -8.05
C GLN A 61 -11.19 16.07 -7.36
N ASN A 62 -10.70 16.21 -6.13
CA ASN A 62 -11.02 17.36 -5.29
C ASN A 62 -9.94 17.65 -4.24
N LEU A 63 -9.88 18.91 -3.82
CA LEU A 63 -9.16 19.36 -2.64
C LEU A 63 -10.16 19.98 -1.68
N SER A 64 -10.21 19.47 -0.45
CA SER A 64 -11.17 19.87 0.59
C SER A 64 -10.53 19.75 1.97
N THR A 65 -11.34 19.73 3.03
CA THR A 65 -10.90 19.28 4.36
C THR A 65 -11.43 17.89 4.67
N LEU A 66 -10.80 17.18 5.61
CA LEU A 66 -11.32 15.89 6.05
C LEU A 66 -12.74 16.00 6.63
N ASN A 67 -13.06 17.09 7.33
CA ASN A 67 -14.42 17.34 7.82
C ASN A 67 -15.43 17.39 6.68
N ASP A 68 -15.14 18.15 5.61
CA ASP A 68 -16.03 18.27 4.46
C ASP A 68 -16.22 16.91 3.76
N TYR A 69 -15.14 16.13 3.63
CA TYR A 69 -15.21 14.78 3.08
C TYR A 69 -16.11 13.86 3.92
N ILE A 70 -15.90 13.79 5.24
CA ILE A 70 -16.70 12.94 6.12
C ILE A 70 -18.18 13.41 6.12
N ASP A 71 -18.44 14.72 6.14
CA ASP A 71 -19.81 15.28 6.07
C ASP A 71 -20.53 14.85 4.79
N LYS A 72 -19.81 14.79 3.67
CA LYS A 72 -20.39 14.50 2.36
C LYS A 72 -20.60 13.00 2.10
N TYR A 73 -19.68 12.15 2.53
CA TYR A 73 -19.64 10.76 2.07
C TYR A 73 -19.92 9.71 3.16
N PHE A 74 -19.66 9.98 4.44
CA PHE A 74 -19.82 8.98 5.50
C PHE A 74 -21.29 8.82 5.92
N GLY A 75 -21.62 7.65 6.49
CA GLY A 75 -22.93 7.33 7.06
C GLY A 75 -23.99 6.94 6.02
N LYS A 76 -23.61 6.80 4.75
CA LYS A 76 -24.50 6.31 3.68
C LYS A 76 -24.84 4.83 3.89
N LYS A 77 -26.03 4.43 3.42
CA LYS A 77 -26.57 3.06 3.56
C LYS A 77 -27.16 2.59 2.23
N GLY A 78 -27.25 1.27 2.07
CA GLY A 78 -27.81 0.63 0.86
C GLY A 78 -26.71 0.14 -0.08
N HIS A 79 -27.07 0.03 -1.36
CA HIS A 79 -26.17 -0.39 -2.43
C HIS A 79 -24.98 0.55 -2.58
N TYR A 80 -23.86 0.03 -3.10
CA TYR A 80 -22.70 0.86 -3.42
C TYR A 80 -23.03 1.88 -4.51
N GLU A 81 -22.61 3.13 -4.29
CA GLU A 81 -22.60 4.15 -5.34
C GLU A 81 -21.30 4.03 -6.15
N ALA A 82 -21.38 4.23 -7.47
CA ALA A 82 -20.19 4.33 -8.30
C ALA A 82 -19.43 5.64 -8.01
N ASP A 83 -18.13 5.63 -8.30
CA ASP A 83 -17.26 6.81 -8.28
C ASP A 83 -17.24 7.57 -6.95
N VAL A 84 -17.42 6.87 -5.83
CA VAL A 84 -17.22 7.43 -4.49
C VAL A 84 -15.71 7.66 -4.29
N PRO A 85 -15.25 8.91 -4.14
CA PRO A 85 -13.84 9.18 -3.94
C PRO A 85 -13.43 8.84 -2.51
N TYR A 86 -12.12 8.74 -2.29
CA TYR A 86 -11.55 8.57 -0.96
C TYR A 86 -10.35 9.48 -0.73
N VAL A 87 -10.16 9.85 0.53
CA VAL A 87 -9.02 10.66 0.95
C VAL A 87 -7.77 9.78 0.96
N ARG A 88 -6.71 10.27 0.33
CA ARG A 88 -5.38 9.66 0.37
C ARG A 88 -4.34 10.71 0.72
N TRP A 89 -3.93 10.71 1.97
CA TRP A 89 -2.82 11.53 2.45
C TRP A 89 -1.52 10.77 2.36
N TYR A 90 -0.62 11.18 1.48
CA TYR A 90 0.72 10.65 1.43
C TYR A 90 1.71 11.48 2.22
N ASN A 91 2.75 10.86 2.79
CA ASN A 91 3.94 11.64 3.14
C ASN A 91 4.56 12.20 1.85
N GLN A 92 5.39 13.22 1.95
CA GLN A 92 6.11 13.70 0.77
C GLN A 92 6.85 12.55 0.06
N LEU A 93 6.56 12.31 -1.23
CA LEU A 93 7.15 11.23 -2.04
C LEU A 93 8.16 11.74 -3.09
N LYS A 94 8.25 13.06 -3.26
CA LYS A 94 9.09 13.76 -4.26
C LYS A 94 9.32 15.22 -3.83
N ASP A 95 10.34 15.84 -4.39
CA ASP A 95 10.68 17.25 -4.14
C ASP A 95 9.75 18.22 -4.88
N VAL A 96 8.46 18.18 -4.54
CA VAL A 96 7.43 19.10 -5.04
C VAL A 96 6.54 19.56 -3.90
N ASP A 97 6.12 20.82 -3.97
CA ASP A 97 5.25 21.46 -3.00
C ASP A 97 3.78 21.12 -3.32
N TYR A 98 3.29 20.02 -2.74
CA TYR A 98 1.89 19.60 -2.76
C TYR A 98 1.32 19.53 -1.33
N ALA A 99 -0.01 19.42 -1.21
CA ALA A 99 -0.69 19.20 0.07
C ALA A 99 -0.41 17.78 0.61
N TRP A 100 0.74 17.61 1.26
CA TRP A 100 1.14 16.33 1.84
C TRP A 100 0.51 16.08 3.21
N GLY A 101 0.39 14.81 3.56
CA GLY A 101 -0.16 14.31 4.81
C GLY A 101 0.82 14.30 5.98
N ASP A 102 2.04 14.82 5.85
CA ASP A 102 3.07 14.72 6.90
C ASP A 102 2.59 15.27 8.26
N GLU A 103 1.80 16.34 8.26
CA GLU A 103 1.16 16.85 9.49
C GLU A 103 0.11 15.88 10.04
N ALA A 104 -0.72 15.30 9.18
CA ALA A 104 -1.71 14.30 9.59
C ALA A 104 -1.01 13.07 10.20
N PHE A 105 0.06 12.56 9.55
CA PHE A 105 0.88 11.47 10.07
C PHE A 105 1.47 11.79 11.43
N SER A 106 2.05 12.99 11.60
CA SER A 106 2.59 13.45 12.87
C SER A 106 1.53 13.42 13.97
N ARG A 107 0.33 13.97 13.70
CA ARG A 107 -0.77 14.03 14.67
C ARG A 107 -1.33 12.65 15.03
N VAL A 108 -1.36 11.68 14.11
CA VAL A 108 -1.89 10.31 14.39
C VAL A 108 -0.84 9.34 14.95
N SER A 109 0.45 9.62 14.76
CA SER A 109 1.55 8.74 15.18
C SER A 109 1.49 8.24 16.63
N PRO A 110 1.00 9.00 17.64
CA PRO A 110 0.96 8.51 19.02
C PRO A 110 -0.08 7.41 19.29
N PHE A 111 -0.98 7.11 18.33
CA PHE A 111 -2.15 6.25 18.55
C PHE A 111 -2.04 4.84 17.96
N TRP A 112 -0.86 4.48 17.46
CA TRP A 112 -0.56 3.16 16.92
C TRP A 112 0.94 2.89 16.96
N THR A 113 1.32 1.62 16.86
CA THR A 113 2.72 1.21 16.84
C THR A 113 3.05 0.41 15.58
N LYS A 114 4.33 0.44 15.20
CA LYS A 114 4.85 -0.42 14.14
C LYS A 114 4.60 -1.91 14.50
N PRO A 115 4.12 -2.74 13.56
CA PRO A 115 3.97 -4.17 13.81
C PRO A 115 5.31 -4.85 14.16
N ASN A 116 5.34 -5.65 15.24
CA ASN A 116 6.56 -6.29 15.74
C ASN A 116 7.20 -7.30 14.75
N PHE A 117 6.43 -7.84 13.81
CA PHE A 117 6.91 -8.77 12.79
C PHE A 117 7.51 -8.09 11.55
N LEU A 118 7.49 -6.74 11.51
CA LEU A 118 8.10 -5.94 10.46
C LEU A 118 8.93 -4.83 11.12
N SER A 119 10.11 -5.19 11.62
CA SER A 119 10.96 -4.27 12.39
C SER A 119 11.57 -3.14 11.55
N GLY A 120 11.54 -3.28 10.23
CA GLY A 120 12.25 -2.42 9.28
C GLY A 120 13.70 -2.86 9.03
N LYS A 121 14.14 -3.95 9.66
CA LYS A 121 15.44 -4.55 9.39
C LYS A 121 15.51 -5.11 7.96
N ASN A 122 16.69 -5.01 7.35
CA ASN A 122 17.00 -5.58 6.02
C ASN A 122 16.10 -5.05 4.88
N LEU A 123 15.54 -3.85 5.05
CA LEU A 123 14.85 -3.15 3.98
C LEU A 123 15.88 -2.50 3.03
N LEU A 124 15.73 -2.76 1.74
CA LEU A 124 16.39 -2.02 0.68
C LEU A 124 15.72 -0.66 0.47
N ILE A 125 14.39 -0.61 0.68
CA ILE A 125 13.56 0.58 0.61
C ILE A 125 12.53 0.58 1.75
N PRO A 126 12.39 1.69 2.50
CA PRO A 126 13.23 2.88 2.44
C PRO A 126 14.67 2.56 2.90
N ALA A 127 15.65 3.19 2.25
CA ALA A 127 17.05 3.03 2.64
C ALA A 127 17.32 3.81 3.94
N THR A 128 18.00 3.19 4.90
CA THR A 128 18.37 3.85 6.16
C THR A 128 19.85 4.19 6.27
N LYS A 129 20.16 5.14 7.15
CA LYS A 129 21.52 5.54 7.50
C LYS A 129 21.97 4.79 8.75
N GLY A 130 23.13 4.12 8.66
CA GLY A 130 23.73 3.47 9.82
C GLY A 130 22.93 2.26 10.30
N ASP A 131 22.86 2.08 11.63
CA ASP A 131 22.27 0.90 12.28
C ASP A 131 20.79 1.12 12.70
N GLU A 132 20.16 2.21 12.27
CA GLU A 132 18.74 2.49 12.57
C GLU A 132 17.82 1.80 11.56
N PHE A 133 16.68 1.29 12.06
CA PHE A 133 15.63 0.69 11.23
C PHE A 133 14.46 1.64 11.08
N PRO A 134 13.90 1.80 9.87
CA PRO A 134 12.85 2.76 9.62
C PRO A 134 11.57 2.36 10.35
N ASP A 135 10.80 3.36 10.77
CA ASP A 135 9.57 3.19 11.51
C ASP A 135 8.41 3.92 10.82
N PRO A 136 7.40 3.21 10.29
CA PRO A 136 6.32 3.81 9.51
C PRO A 136 5.36 4.62 10.39
N THR A 137 5.59 4.76 11.70
CA THR A 137 4.88 5.73 12.54
C THR A 137 5.45 7.14 12.41
N ILE A 138 6.76 7.28 12.15
CA ILE A 138 7.47 8.56 12.14
C ILE A 138 8.24 8.84 10.84
N ASP A 139 8.81 7.80 10.23
CA ASP A 139 9.62 7.90 9.03
C ASP A 139 8.77 7.86 7.75
N GLN A 140 9.37 8.34 6.67
CA GLN A 140 8.74 8.27 5.36
C GLN A 140 8.93 6.87 4.77
N PHE A 141 7.86 6.35 4.18
CA PHE A 141 7.89 5.13 3.37
C PHE A 141 7.26 5.41 2.01
N PRO A 142 7.67 4.70 0.93
CA PRO A 142 6.99 4.83 -0.33
C PRO A 142 5.50 4.54 -0.20
N TYR A 143 4.68 5.40 -0.79
CA TYR A 143 3.21 5.35 -0.74
C TYR A 143 2.62 5.20 0.67
N ARG A 144 3.36 5.61 1.72
CA ARG A 144 2.80 5.68 3.07
C ARG A 144 1.60 6.60 3.02
N GLY A 145 0.42 6.04 3.29
CA GLY A 145 -0.86 6.70 3.04
C GLY A 145 -1.78 6.58 4.26
N ILE A 146 -2.38 7.69 4.71
CA ILE A 146 -3.61 7.64 5.51
C ILE A 146 -4.77 7.58 4.52
N LEU A 147 -5.54 6.50 4.58
CA LEU A 147 -6.69 6.25 3.72
C LEU A 147 -7.95 6.46 4.54
N VAL A 148 -8.76 7.47 4.21
CA VAL A 148 -10.10 7.66 4.80
C VAL A 148 -11.12 7.54 3.69
N ALA A 149 -11.94 6.49 3.75
CA ALA A 149 -12.73 6.07 2.61
C ALA A 149 -14.15 5.72 3.02
N ALA A 150 -15.14 6.30 2.33
CA ALA A 150 -16.54 6.00 2.56
C ALA A 150 -16.94 4.65 1.96
N ARG A 151 -18.02 4.07 2.46
CA ARG A 151 -18.64 2.87 1.89
C ARG A 151 -18.83 3.01 0.36
N GLY A 152 -18.37 2.01 -0.39
CA GLY A 152 -18.42 1.95 -1.85
C GLY A 152 -17.22 2.56 -2.56
N ALA A 153 -16.37 3.34 -1.87
CA ALA A 153 -15.08 3.72 -2.42
C ALA A 153 -14.25 2.47 -2.71
N ARG A 154 -13.45 2.52 -3.77
CA ARG A 154 -12.67 1.37 -4.21
C ARG A 154 -11.33 1.76 -4.79
N THR A 155 -10.38 0.84 -4.70
CA THR A 155 -9.16 0.84 -5.48
C THR A 155 -9.24 -0.31 -6.47
N ARG A 156 -9.26 0.00 -7.77
CA ARG A 156 -9.39 -1.01 -8.82
C ARG A 156 -8.19 -1.95 -8.84
N LEU A 157 -8.39 -3.10 -9.49
CA LEU A 157 -7.34 -4.10 -9.72
C LEU A 157 -6.04 -3.47 -10.24
N HIS A 158 -4.96 -3.63 -9.48
CA HIS A 158 -3.63 -3.14 -9.82
C HIS A 158 -2.53 -3.93 -9.13
N THR A 159 -1.30 -3.66 -9.50
CA THR A 159 -0.09 -4.08 -8.79
C THR A 159 0.61 -2.85 -8.22
N ASP A 160 1.28 -3.01 -7.08
CA ASP A 160 2.11 -1.96 -6.51
C ASP A 160 3.36 -1.67 -7.37
N PRO A 161 3.82 -0.41 -7.39
CA PRO A 161 4.89 0.04 -8.28
C PRO A 161 6.27 -0.49 -7.87
N PHE A 162 7.19 -0.48 -8.84
CA PHE A 162 8.61 -0.87 -8.73
C PHE A 162 8.87 -2.17 -7.95
N CYS A 163 7.96 -3.13 -8.07
CA CYS A 163 8.05 -4.44 -7.40
C CYS A 163 8.14 -4.31 -5.87
N SER A 164 7.45 -3.31 -5.30
CA SER A 164 7.34 -3.20 -3.85
C SER A 164 6.28 -4.13 -3.29
N ASP A 165 6.55 -4.58 -2.07
CA ASP A 165 5.51 -5.12 -1.20
C ASP A 165 4.76 -3.97 -0.55
N ALA A 166 3.53 -4.22 -0.12
CA ALA A 166 2.74 -3.28 0.67
C ALA A 166 2.11 -3.95 1.89
N VAL A 167 1.80 -3.12 2.89
CA VAL A 167 0.93 -3.51 4.00
C VAL A 167 -0.17 -2.51 4.19
N VAL A 168 -1.36 -2.98 4.53
CA VAL A 168 -2.52 -2.15 4.85
C VAL A 168 -2.97 -2.47 6.27
N ASN A 169 -2.72 -1.58 7.21
CA ASN A 169 -3.19 -1.68 8.59
C ASN A 169 -4.56 -1.02 8.73
N GLN A 170 -5.56 -1.79 9.14
CA GLN A 170 -6.95 -1.35 9.22
C GLN A 170 -7.31 -0.94 10.65
N PHE A 171 -7.72 0.32 10.83
CA PHE A 171 -8.00 0.87 12.16
C PHE A 171 -9.49 1.08 12.46
N TYR A 172 -10.30 1.29 11.42
CA TYR A 172 -11.74 1.51 11.56
C TYR A 172 -12.48 1.03 10.30
N GLY A 173 -13.67 0.46 10.48
CA GLY A 173 -14.49 -0.06 9.38
C GLY A 173 -13.91 -1.31 8.72
N VAL A 174 -14.53 -1.72 7.61
CA VAL A 174 -14.26 -3.00 6.94
C VAL A 174 -14.00 -2.77 5.45
N LYS A 175 -12.98 -3.46 4.94
CA LYS A 175 -12.68 -3.55 3.50
C LYS A 175 -12.85 -4.98 3.03
N GLU A 176 -13.33 -5.15 1.81
CA GLU A 176 -13.30 -6.43 1.11
C GLU A 176 -12.12 -6.41 0.13
N VAL A 177 -11.34 -7.49 0.12
CA VAL A 177 -10.09 -7.60 -0.63
C VAL A 177 -10.16 -8.84 -1.51
N ALA A 178 -9.89 -8.66 -2.79
CA ALA A 178 -9.74 -9.73 -3.76
C ALA A 178 -8.31 -9.69 -4.31
N MET A 179 -7.59 -10.81 -4.25
CA MET A 179 -6.21 -10.92 -4.73
C MET A 179 -6.06 -12.04 -5.76
N TYR A 180 -5.26 -11.77 -6.78
CA TYR A 180 -5.02 -12.65 -7.90
C TYR A 180 -3.51 -12.89 -8.02
N HIS A 181 -3.13 -14.15 -8.19
CA HIS A 181 -1.73 -14.55 -8.24
C HIS A 181 -1.01 -13.87 -9.43
N PRO A 182 0.28 -13.48 -9.31
CA PRO A 182 1.02 -12.81 -10.38
C PRO A 182 0.98 -13.54 -11.74
N SER A 183 0.90 -14.88 -11.73
CA SER A 183 0.76 -15.69 -12.96
C SER A 183 -0.51 -15.42 -13.77
N ARG A 184 -1.51 -14.73 -13.18
CA ARG A 184 -2.76 -14.34 -13.83
C ARG A 184 -2.71 -12.93 -14.42
N ALA A 185 -1.58 -12.21 -14.30
CA ALA A 185 -1.44 -10.86 -14.85
C ALA A 185 -1.80 -10.80 -16.34
N GLN A 186 -1.37 -11.80 -17.14
CA GLN A 186 -1.69 -11.86 -18.56
C GLN A 186 -3.20 -12.09 -18.81
N GLU A 187 -3.83 -12.99 -18.06
CA GLU A 187 -5.27 -13.29 -18.15
C GLU A 187 -6.11 -12.04 -17.84
N LEU A 188 -5.71 -11.29 -16.81
CA LEU A 188 -6.44 -10.14 -16.30
C LEU A 188 -6.01 -8.82 -16.96
N SER A 189 -5.08 -8.87 -17.91
CA SER A 189 -4.65 -7.70 -18.68
C SER A 189 -5.63 -7.39 -19.82
N ILE A 190 -5.84 -6.11 -20.09
CA ILE A 190 -6.63 -5.68 -21.24
C ILE A 190 -5.74 -5.67 -22.48
N VAL A 191 -5.99 -6.59 -23.41
CA VAL A 191 -5.24 -6.72 -24.68
C VAL A 191 -5.38 -5.49 -25.59
N ASN A 192 -6.50 -4.77 -25.48
CA ASN A 192 -6.75 -3.53 -26.24
C ASN A 192 -7.22 -2.44 -25.26
N LYS A 193 -6.30 -1.56 -24.84
CA LYS A 193 -6.55 -0.42 -23.92
C LYS A 193 -7.91 0.24 -24.18
N ALA A 194 -8.94 -0.21 -23.48
CA ALA A 194 -10.20 0.50 -23.39
C ALA A 194 -10.01 1.65 -22.41
N ASP A 195 -10.79 2.71 -22.56
CA ASP A 195 -10.67 3.96 -21.77
C ASP A 195 -10.87 3.78 -20.24
N ASN A 196 -11.18 2.57 -19.78
CA ASN A 196 -11.45 2.24 -18.38
C ASN A 196 -10.37 1.35 -17.70
N SER A 197 -9.23 1.10 -18.35
CA SER A 197 -8.16 0.27 -17.77
C SER A 197 -7.39 1.00 -16.67
N PHE A 198 -7.26 0.42 -15.49
CA PHE A 198 -6.38 0.90 -14.42
C PHE A 198 -5.17 -0.03 -14.31
N GLY A 199 -3.94 0.51 -14.36
CA GLY A 199 -2.72 -0.32 -14.38
C GLY A 199 -2.61 -1.31 -15.55
N GLY A 200 -3.45 -1.18 -16.58
CA GLY A 200 -3.54 -2.13 -17.70
C GLY A 200 -4.41 -3.37 -17.45
N TYR A 201 -5.12 -3.43 -16.32
CA TYR A 201 -5.94 -4.58 -15.93
C TYR A 201 -7.45 -4.33 -16.12
N VAL A 202 -8.20 -5.44 -16.17
CA VAL A 202 -9.67 -5.45 -16.23
C VAL A 202 -10.29 -4.87 -14.96
N ASP A 203 -11.45 -4.23 -15.11
CA ASP A 203 -12.26 -3.82 -13.98
C ASP A 203 -13.12 -5.02 -13.50
N VAL A 204 -12.64 -5.72 -12.47
CA VAL A 204 -13.31 -6.92 -11.94
C VAL A 204 -14.66 -6.63 -11.29
N ARG A 205 -15.01 -5.36 -11.05
CA ARG A 205 -16.30 -4.90 -10.50
C ARG A 205 -16.99 -3.90 -11.43
N GLY A 206 -16.72 -3.94 -12.73
CA GLY A 206 -17.24 -2.97 -13.69
C GLY A 206 -18.77 -3.01 -13.86
N ASP A 207 -19.34 -4.22 -13.91
CA ASP A 207 -20.77 -4.42 -14.12
C ASP A 207 -21.60 -4.33 -12.84
N ASN A 208 -21.01 -4.77 -11.71
CA ASN A 208 -21.65 -4.77 -10.40
C ASN A 208 -20.58 -4.56 -9.31
N LEU A 209 -20.72 -3.51 -8.50
CA LEU A 209 -19.78 -3.22 -7.43
C LEU A 209 -19.78 -4.27 -6.31
N GLU A 210 -20.91 -4.95 -6.13
CA GLU A 210 -21.09 -5.96 -5.07
C GLU A 210 -20.56 -7.34 -5.46
N GLU A 211 -20.19 -7.56 -6.73
CA GLU A 211 -19.80 -8.88 -7.25
C GLU A 211 -18.49 -8.80 -8.04
N LEU A 212 -17.63 -9.81 -7.87
CA LEU A 212 -16.42 -9.98 -8.67
C LEU A 212 -16.77 -10.76 -9.94
N SER A 213 -16.42 -10.20 -11.10
CA SER A 213 -16.58 -10.88 -12.39
C SER A 213 -15.57 -12.01 -12.61
N HIS A 214 -14.49 -12.03 -11.83
CA HIS A 214 -13.42 -13.03 -11.90
C HIS A 214 -13.16 -13.59 -10.50
N GLU A 215 -13.22 -14.92 -10.38
CA GLU A 215 -12.92 -15.62 -9.13
C GLU A 215 -11.46 -15.32 -8.69
N PRO A 216 -11.24 -14.76 -7.49
CA PRO A 216 -9.91 -14.46 -7.00
C PRO A 216 -9.21 -15.71 -6.44
N ASP A 217 -7.88 -15.67 -6.40
CA ASP A 217 -7.09 -16.71 -5.74
C ASP A 217 -7.27 -16.64 -4.22
N PHE A 218 -7.45 -15.42 -3.71
CA PHE A 218 -7.78 -15.12 -2.32
C PHE A 218 -8.86 -14.03 -2.22
N HIS A 219 -9.87 -14.28 -1.40
CA HIS A 219 -10.97 -13.34 -1.11
C HIS A 219 -11.19 -13.26 0.38
N GLY A 220 -11.40 -12.07 0.91
CA GLY A 220 -11.68 -11.91 2.33
C GLY A 220 -12.06 -10.49 2.70
N VAL A 221 -12.23 -10.30 4.00
CA VAL A 221 -12.46 -8.99 4.60
C VAL A 221 -11.30 -8.63 5.51
N LEU A 222 -11.01 -7.33 5.60
CA LEU A 222 -10.03 -6.73 6.48
C LEU A 222 -10.77 -5.81 7.45
N GLY A 223 -10.77 -6.17 8.74
CA GLY A 223 -11.42 -5.44 9.81
C GLY A 223 -10.44 -4.71 10.75
N PRO A 224 -10.94 -3.94 11.73
CA PRO A 224 -10.09 -3.19 12.66
C PRO A 224 -9.13 -4.10 13.45
N GLY A 225 -7.85 -3.72 13.51
CA GLY A 225 -6.78 -4.48 14.17
C GLY A 225 -6.17 -5.58 13.31
N GLU A 226 -6.56 -5.66 12.03
CA GLU A 226 -5.97 -6.57 11.05
C GLU A 226 -5.06 -5.81 10.08
N LEU A 227 -3.97 -6.45 9.69
CA LEU A 227 -3.04 -5.97 8.68
C LEU A 227 -3.00 -6.94 7.51
N LEU A 228 -3.29 -6.44 6.32
CA LEU A 228 -3.09 -7.15 5.06
C LEU A 228 -1.65 -6.97 4.59
N TYR A 229 -0.95 -8.06 4.30
CA TYR A 229 0.31 -8.07 3.57
C TYR A 229 0.06 -8.41 2.09
N VAL A 230 0.47 -7.50 1.21
CA VAL A 230 0.41 -7.62 -0.24
C VAL A 230 1.83 -7.76 -0.77
N PRO A 231 2.28 -8.97 -1.11
CA PRO A 231 3.60 -9.15 -1.70
C PRO A 231 3.60 -8.64 -3.15
N HIS A 232 4.77 -8.20 -3.61
CA HIS A 232 4.95 -7.62 -4.95
C HIS A 232 4.35 -8.50 -6.06
N GLY A 233 3.83 -7.84 -7.10
CA GLY A 233 3.26 -8.48 -8.28
C GLY A 233 1.86 -9.07 -8.10
N TRP A 234 1.35 -9.20 -6.87
CA TRP A 234 -0.03 -9.63 -6.64
C TRP A 234 -1.00 -8.55 -7.09
N LEU A 235 -1.89 -8.93 -8.01
CA LEU A 235 -2.96 -8.02 -8.42
C LEU A 235 -4.01 -8.02 -7.32
N HIS A 236 -4.47 -6.84 -6.94
CA HIS A 236 -5.47 -6.72 -5.88
C HIS A 236 -6.49 -5.62 -6.15
N ASP A 237 -7.75 -5.95 -5.85
CA ASP A 237 -8.90 -5.06 -5.88
C ASP A 237 -9.46 -4.93 -4.46
N VAL A 238 -9.78 -3.71 -4.05
CA VAL A 238 -10.26 -3.41 -2.70
C VAL A 238 -11.49 -2.53 -2.78
N ILE A 239 -12.59 -2.96 -2.14
CA ILE A 239 -13.80 -2.16 -1.97
C ILE A 239 -14.10 -1.93 -0.49
N VAL A 240 -14.54 -0.73 -0.16
CA VAL A 240 -14.86 -0.32 1.22
C VAL A 240 -16.28 -0.73 1.55
N VAL A 241 -16.43 -1.68 2.48
CA VAL A 241 -17.73 -2.23 2.89
C VAL A 241 -18.39 -1.34 3.93
N GLU A 242 -17.61 -0.83 4.88
CA GLU A 242 -18.02 0.15 5.87
C GLU A 242 -17.07 1.33 5.81
N ASP A 243 -17.56 2.54 6.10
CA ASP A 243 -16.69 3.73 6.20
C ASP A 243 -15.42 3.38 6.99
N SER A 244 -14.26 3.65 6.40
CA SER A 244 -13.02 3.02 6.82
C SER A 244 -11.86 4.00 6.98
N VAL A 245 -10.93 3.60 7.86
CA VAL A 245 -9.65 4.27 8.06
C VAL A 245 -8.54 3.23 8.08
N SER A 246 -7.52 3.44 7.27
CA SER A 246 -6.32 2.59 7.22
C SER A 246 -5.06 3.43 7.12
N ILE A 247 -3.92 2.86 7.53
CA ILE A 247 -2.61 3.30 7.05
C ILE A 247 -2.00 2.21 6.18
N THR A 248 -1.51 2.60 5.02
CA THR A 248 -0.73 1.73 4.13
C THR A 248 0.70 2.24 4.02
N TRP A 249 1.65 1.37 3.69
CA TRP A 249 2.96 1.75 3.19
C TRP A 249 3.60 0.62 2.39
N ASN A 250 4.50 1.00 1.48
CA ASN A 250 5.23 0.06 0.66
C ASN A 250 6.67 -0.05 1.15
N PHE A 251 7.31 -1.18 0.87
CA PHE A 251 8.71 -1.44 1.20
C PHE A 251 9.31 -2.48 0.26
N ILE A 252 10.63 -2.62 0.31
CA ILE A 252 11.35 -3.71 -0.36
C ILE A 252 12.28 -4.33 0.65
N HIS A 253 12.06 -5.61 0.96
CA HIS A 253 12.92 -6.39 1.84
C HIS A 253 13.90 -7.23 1.01
N GLU A 254 15.17 -7.33 1.44
CA GLU A 254 16.21 -8.06 0.70
C GLU A 254 15.85 -9.52 0.31
N LYS A 255 15.02 -10.20 1.10
CA LYS A 255 14.66 -11.62 0.89
C LYS A 255 13.52 -11.82 -0.12
N GLY A 256 12.93 -10.74 -0.63
CA GLY A 256 11.92 -10.74 -1.70
C GLY A 256 12.26 -9.76 -2.82
N ALA A 257 13.54 -9.45 -3.01
CA ALA A 257 13.98 -8.37 -3.90
C ALA A 257 14.36 -8.83 -5.32
N LEU A 258 14.16 -10.10 -5.71
CA LEU A 258 14.59 -10.59 -7.02
C LEU A 258 13.92 -9.82 -8.16
N GLU A 259 12.60 -9.69 -8.11
CA GLU A 259 11.79 -8.97 -9.09
C GLU A 259 12.12 -7.47 -9.09
N TYR A 260 12.52 -6.92 -7.94
CA TYR A 260 13.03 -5.56 -7.86
C TYR A 260 14.38 -5.38 -8.57
N ILE A 261 15.26 -6.40 -8.52
CA ILE A 261 16.53 -6.39 -9.28
C ILE A 261 16.22 -6.41 -10.77
N ASP A 262 15.31 -7.27 -11.21
CA ASP A 262 14.88 -7.34 -12.61
C ASP A 262 14.31 -6.00 -13.08
N TYR A 263 13.44 -5.38 -12.27
CA TYR A 263 12.95 -4.03 -12.53
C TYR A 263 14.07 -2.99 -12.71
N LEU A 264 15.14 -3.05 -11.89
CA LEU A 264 16.30 -2.17 -12.05
C LEU A 264 17.12 -2.50 -13.31
N MET A 265 17.24 -3.79 -13.66
CA MET A 265 17.98 -4.26 -14.84
C MET A 265 17.29 -3.87 -16.16
N ASP A 266 15.97 -3.82 -16.17
CA ASP A 266 15.14 -3.40 -17.31
C ASP A 266 15.19 -1.87 -17.58
N ASP A 267 16.03 -1.15 -16.84
CA ASP A 267 16.29 0.27 -17.01
C ASP A 267 15.03 1.16 -16.90
N PRO A 268 14.53 1.37 -15.68
CA PRO A 268 13.28 2.07 -15.42
C PRO A 268 13.42 3.60 -15.54
N ARG A 269 14.41 4.13 -16.27
CA ARG A 269 14.62 5.58 -16.42
C ARG A 269 13.43 6.33 -17.00
N ASN A 270 12.58 5.64 -17.76
CA ASN A 270 11.35 6.20 -18.32
C ASN A 270 10.09 5.94 -17.47
N ASP A 271 10.22 5.21 -16.36
CA ASP A 271 9.16 4.99 -15.40
C ASP A 271 9.03 6.23 -14.48
N SER A 272 7.82 6.79 -14.35
CA SER A 272 7.57 7.91 -13.45
C SER A 272 7.85 7.56 -11.99
N GLU A 273 7.62 6.30 -11.61
CA GLU A 273 7.77 5.82 -10.24
C GLU A 273 9.25 5.68 -9.85
N PHE A 274 10.17 5.62 -10.83
CA PHE A 274 11.61 5.64 -10.54
C PHE A 274 12.06 6.94 -9.84
N GLN A 275 11.35 8.06 -10.03
CA GLN A 275 11.66 9.30 -9.31
C GLN A 275 11.35 9.19 -7.80
N VAL A 276 10.26 8.48 -7.45
CA VAL A 276 9.90 8.20 -6.05
C VAL A 276 10.99 7.33 -5.43
N LEU A 277 11.45 6.29 -6.13
CA LEU A 277 12.54 5.44 -5.68
C LEU A 277 13.82 6.23 -5.38
N LYS A 278 14.23 7.11 -6.30
CA LYS A 278 15.41 7.98 -6.09
C LYS A 278 15.24 8.93 -4.90
N TYR A 279 14.04 9.45 -4.67
CA TYR A 279 13.75 10.29 -3.50
C TYR A 279 14.02 9.54 -2.20
N PHE A 280 13.56 8.30 -2.06
CA PHE A 280 13.79 7.50 -0.86
C PHE A 280 15.26 7.12 -0.65
N TYR A 281 16.00 6.81 -1.71
CA TYR A 281 17.45 6.65 -1.62
C TYR A 281 18.15 7.92 -1.15
N MET A 282 17.75 9.08 -1.69
CA MET A 282 18.30 10.37 -1.29
C MET A 282 18.05 10.68 0.19
N LYS A 283 16.86 10.36 0.72
CA LYS A 283 16.56 10.47 2.15
C LYS A 283 17.46 9.55 2.99
N GLY A 284 17.72 8.34 2.50
CA GLY A 284 18.72 7.41 3.04
C GLY A 284 20.17 7.88 2.90
N GLY A 285 20.44 8.99 2.19
CA GLY A 285 21.78 9.56 2.01
C GLY A 285 22.53 9.05 0.79
N ASP A 286 21.91 8.20 -0.02
CA ASP A 286 22.47 7.76 -1.29
C ASP A 286 21.92 8.61 -2.44
N VAL A 287 22.79 9.06 -3.33
CA VAL A 287 22.37 9.77 -4.53
C VAL A 287 22.75 8.93 -5.74
N PHE A 288 21.74 8.36 -6.40
CA PHE A 288 21.91 7.57 -7.61
C PHE A 288 21.42 8.33 -8.84
N GLN A 289 22.22 8.31 -9.91
CA GLN A 289 21.86 8.89 -11.20
C GLN A 289 20.99 7.95 -12.03
N ASP A 290 21.30 6.65 -11.97
CA ASP A 290 20.60 5.60 -12.72
C ASP A 290 20.52 4.29 -11.94
N ALA A 291 19.71 3.35 -12.46
CA ALA A 291 19.47 2.07 -11.83
C ALA A 291 20.73 1.20 -11.71
N SER A 292 21.73 1.37 -12.58
CA SER A 292 22.97 0.59 -12.54
C SER A 292 23.80 0.88 -11.30
N GLU A 293 23.72 2.10 -10.75
CA GLU A 293 24.40 2.46 -9.51
C GLU A 293 23.76 1.78 -8.29
N ILE A 294 22.42 1.66 -8.29
CA ILE A 294 21.68 0.92 -7.27
C ILE A 294 22.07 -0.56 -7.32
N ILE A 295 22.09 -1.16 -8.52
CA ILE A 295 22.52 -2.55 -8.71
C ILE A 295 23.95 -2.74 -8.19
N LYS A 296 24.89 -1.85 -8.51
CA LYS A 296 26.29 -1.93 -8.04
C LYS A 296 26.39 -1.88 -6.52
N LYS A 297 25.59 -1.04 -5.84
CA LYS A 297 25.56 -0.97 -4.36
C LYS A 297 25.20 -2.32 -3.75
N TYR A 298 24.20 -2.98 -4.33
CA TYR A 298 23.67 -4.23 -3.79
C TYR A 298 24.24 -5.49 -4.44
N ASN A 299 25.16 -5.37 -5.40
CA ASN A 299 25.72 -6.49 -6.15
C ASN A 299 26.33 -7.58 -5.25
N LYS A 300 26.94 -7.19 -4.12
CA LYS A 300 27.46 -8.15 -3.12
C LYS A 300 26.34 -8.91 -2.38
N TYR A 301 25.19 -8.26 -2.14
CA TYR A 301 24.02 -8.89 -1.54
C TYR A 301 23.28 -9.76 -2.55
N PHE A 302 23.08 -9.27 -3.77
CA PHE A 302 22.37 -9.98 -4.83
C PHE A 302 23.11 -11.24 -5.30
N SER A 303 24.44 -11.19 -5.44
CA SER A 303 25.25 -12.39 -5.74
C SER A 303 25.20 -13.47 -4.65
N GLN A 304 24.93 -13.11 -3.40
CA GLN A 304 24.72 -14.09 -2.32
C GLN A 304 23.31 -14.68 -2.36
N ILE A 305 22.32 -13.88 -2.75
CA ILE A 305 20.93 -14.31 -2.88
C ILE A 305 20.79 -15.30 -4.05
N GLU A 306 21.38 -15.05 -5.22
CA GLU A 306 21.35 -15.99 -6.36
C GLU A 306 21.87 -17.38 -5.99
N LEU A 307 22.94 -17.45 -5.18
CA LEU A 307 23.53 -18.72 -4.71
C LEU A 307 22.69 -19.45 -3.65
N GLU A 308 21.74 -18.78 -2.98
CA GLU A 308 20.78 -19.40 -2.04
C GLU A 308 19.55 -19.98 -2.76
N PHE A 309 19.36 -19.66 -4.04
CA PHE A 309 18.24 -20.11 -4.87
C PHE A 309 18.63 -21.17 -5.92
N GLU A 310 19.92 -21.49 -6.08
CA GLU A 310 20.45 -22.69 -6.77
C GLU A 310 20.49 -23.92 -5.86
#